data_AF-A0A3D5ANW6-F1
#
_entry.id   AF-A0A3D5ANW6-F1
#
_cell.length_a   1.000
_cell.length_b   1.000
_cell.length_c   1.000
_cell.angle_alpha   90.00
_cell.angle_beta   90.00
_cell.angle_gamma   90.00
#
_symmetry.space_group_name_H-M   'P 1'
#
loop_
_entity.id
_entity.type
_entity.pdbx_description
1 polymer ?
#
loop_
_entity_poly.entity_id
_entity_poly.type
_entity_poly.pdbx_seq_one_letter_code
_entity_poly.pdbx_strand_id
1 'polypeptide(L)'
;LDTGGILAPESVRRLACDAALLPAVLGGQGQVLDIGRERRLFTGPLRRALVLRDGGCAFPGCDRPPRWTDGHHIKHWADGGPTSLDNAVLLCGYHHRLIHRNQWTVHIAGDGLPEFLPPHYLGQQTPRRNTYHRRP
;
A
#
# COMPACT_ATOMS: atom_id res chain seq x y z
N LEU A 1 22.36 -23.74 -6.03
CA LEU A 1 22.50 -23.57 -7.48
C LEU A 1 21.19 -22.97 -7.99
N ASP A 2 21.19 -21.64 -8.09
CA ASP A 2 20.40 -20.75 -8.94
C ASP A 2 19.07 -21.25 -9.51
N THR A 3 17.96 -20.90 -8.84
CA THR A 3 16.71 -20.62 -9.54
C THR A 3 16.49 -19.11 -9.59
N GLY A 4 17.35 -18.42 -10.33
CA GLY A 4 17.10 -17.05 -10.81
C GLY A 4 15.99 -17.08 -11.86
N GLY A 5 14.77 -17.43 -11.46
CA GLY A 5 13.62 -17.34 -12.34
C GLY A 5 13.38 -15.88 -12.71
N ILE A 6 13.26 -15.58 -13.99
CA ILE A 6 12.82 -14.26 -14.47
C ILE A 6 11.39 -14.06 -13.97
N LEU A 7 11.24 -13.30 -12.89
CA LEU A 7 9.94 -12.93 -12.37
C LEU A 7 9.42 -11.72 -13.14
N ALA A 8 8.14 -11.74 -13.51
CA ALA A 8 7.50 -10.58 -14.10
C ALA A 8 7.60 -9.37 -13.13
N PRO A 9 7.78 -8.14 -13.63
CA PRO A 9 7.93 -6.94 -12.78
C PRO A 9 6.79 -6.77 -11.75
N GLU A 10 5.56 -7.14 -12.12
CA GLU A 10 4.40 -7.17 -11.22
C GLU A 10 4.58 -8.12 -10.03
N SER A 11 5.22 -9.27 -10.24
CA SER A 11 5.47 -10.25 -9.19
C SER A 11 6.55 -9.75 -8.25
N VAL A 12 7.59 -9.11 -8.78
CA VAL A 12 8.63 -8.45 -7.99
C VAL A 12 8.00 -7.32 -7.15
N ARG A 13 7.17 -6.46 -7.74
CA ARG A 13 6.47 -5.37 -7.03
C ARG A 13 5.56 -5.88 -5.93
N ARG A 14 4.79 -6.94 -6.19
CA ARG A 14 3.95 -7.57 -5.16
C ARG A 14 4.79 -8.16 -4.03
N LEU A 15 5.80 -8.96 -4.37
CA LEU A 15 6.76 -9.49 -3.40
C LEU A 15 7.54 -8.39 -2.69
N ALA A 16 7.64 -7.20 -3.27
CA ALA A 16 8.20 -5.97 -2.72
C ALA A 16 7.19 -5.05 -1.99
N CYS A 17 5.89 -5.38 -1.97
CA CYS A 17 4.91 -4.86 -1.02
C CYS A 17 4.73 -5.80 0.19
N ASP A 18 4.61 -7.11 -0.02
CA ASP A 18 4.22 -8.11 1.01
C ASP A 18 5.31 -8.52 2.04
N ALA A 19 6.54 -8.76 1.62
CA ALA A 19 7.65 -9.16 2.49
C ALA A 19 7.96 -8.18 3.64
N ALA A 20 8.05 -8.77 4.82
CA ALA A 20 8.55 -8.17 6.05
C ALA A 20 10.09 -8.22 6.07
N LEU A 21 10.74 -7.06 6.02
CA LEU A 21 12.10 -6.93 6.54
C LEU A 21 11.99 -6.21 7.88
N LEU A 22 12.33 -6.90 8.96
CA LEU A 22 12.57 -6.29 10.27
C LEU A 22 14.04 -5.87 10.29
N PRO A 23 14.38 -4.56 10.30
CA PRO A 23 15.75 -4.16 10.55
C PRO A 23 16.04 -4.41 12.04
N ALA A 24 16.79 -5.47 12.34
CA ALA A 24 17.40 -5.67 13.64
C ALA A 24 18.85 -5.18 13.56
N VAL A 25 19.09 -3.92 13.91
CA VAL A 25 20.45 -3.42 14.19
C VAL A 25 20.48 -3.02 15.66
N LEU A 26 20.99 -3.92 16.50
CA LEU A 26 21.45 -3.59 17.85
C LEU A 26 22.85 -2.96 17.71
N GLY A 27 22.92 -1.63 17.78
CA GLY A 27 24.16 -0.87 17.89
C GLY A 27 24.05 0.11 19.05
N GLY A 28 24.90 -0.05 20.06
CA GLY A 28 24.93 0.81 21.24
C GLY A 28 25.27 2.26 20.88
N GLN A 29 24.69 3.18 21.66
CA GLN A 29 24.86 4.65 21.57
C GLN A 29 24.24 5.30 20.33
N GLY A 30 22.90 5.36 20.34
CA GLY A 30 22.17 6.62 20.15
C GLY A 30 22.58 7.53 18.99
N GLN A 31 22.63 7.02 17.76
CA GLN A 31 22.48 7.88 16.59
C GLN A 31 21.62 7.21 15.53
N VAL A 32 20.36 7.64 15.48
CA VAL A 32 19.40 7.27 14.45
C VAL A 32 19.78 8.03 13.18
N LEU A 33 20.66 7.43 12.39
CA LEU A 33 20.98 7.88 11.04
C LEU A 33 20.09 7.09 10.07
N ASP A 34 19.00 7.74 9.66
CA ASP A 34 18.12 7.40 8.52
C ASP A 34 17.16 6.20 8.66
N ILE A 35 15.97 6.45 9.23
CA ILE A 35 14.82 5.52 9.25
C ILE A 35 14.02 5.56 7.92
N GLY A 36 14.36 6.46 6.98
CA GLY A 36 13.46 6.90 5.89
C GLY A 36 12.99 5.81 4.92
N ARG A 37 13.69 4.67 4.84
CA ARG A 37 13.35 3.56 3.92
C ARG A 37 13.42 2.16 4.53
N GLU A 38 13.98 2.00 5.74
CA GLU A 38 14.28 0.68 6.31
C GLU A 38 13.04 -0.12 6.68
N ARG A 39 11.94 0.55 7.03
CA ARG A 39 10.68 -0.11 7.39
C ARG A 39 9.76 -0.17 6.20
N ARG A 40 9.76 -1.32 5.55
CA ARG A 40 8.80 -1.63 4.50
C ARG A 40 7.39 -1.92 5.03
N LEU A 41 7.29 -2.40 6.27
CA LEU A 41 6.00 -2.75 6.88
C LEU A 41 5.29 -1.54 7.48
N PHE A 42 4.00 -1.43 7.19
CA PHE A 42 3.07 -0.53 7.89
C PHE A 42 2.79 -1.08 9.29
N THR A 43 3.59 -0.68 10.27
CA THR A 43 3.49 -1.15 11.67
C THR A 43 3.18 0.00 12.64
N GLY A 44 2.72 -0.36 13.84
CA GLY A 44 2.59 0.57 14.96
C GLY A 44 1.70 1.79 14.65
N PRO A 45 2.17 3.03 14.92
CA PRO A 45 1.40 4.25 14.69
C PRO A 45 0.90 4.42 13.25
N LEU A 46 1.72 4.09 12.24
CA LEU A 46 1.35 4.27 10.84
C LEU A 46 0.21 3.32 10.44
N ARG A 47 0.24 2.06 10.91
CA ARG A 47 -0.87 1.13 10.66
C ARG A 47 -2.18 1.65 11.26
N ARG A 48 -2.14 2.19 12.48
CA ARG A 48 -3.32 2.77 13.14
C ARG A 48 -3.85 3.98 12.38
N ALA A 49 -2.98 4.87 11.91
CA ALA A 49 -3.37 6.01 11.09
C ALA A 49 -4.08 5.55 9.79
N LEU A 50 -3.55 4.52 9.13
CA LEU A 50 -4.20 3.91 7.96
C LEU A 50 -5.57 3.30 8.30
N VAL A 51 -5.71 2.62 9.44
CA VAL A 51 -7.02 2.09 9.90
C VAL A 51 -8.03 3.22 10.09
N LEU A 52 -7.63 4.31 10.75
CA LEU A 52 -8.51 5.44 11.03
C LEU A 52 -8.95 6.15 9.74
N ARG A 53 -8.03 6.32 8.79
CA ARG A 53 -8.29 7.03 7.54
C ARG A 53 -9.10 6.21 6.52
N ASP A 54 -8.78 4.93 6.40
CA ASP A 54 -9.33 4.07 5.34
C ASP A 54 -10.53 3.24 5.83
N GLY A 55 -10.64 2.98 7.13
CA GLY A 55 -11.74 2.23 7.77
C GLY A 55 -11.87 0.75 7.36
N GLY A 56 -11.08 0.30 6.38
CA GLY A 56 -11.09 -1.04 5.82
C GLY A 56 -10.36 -1.06 4.48
N CYS A 57 -10.76 -1.91 3.55
CA CYS A 57 -10.21 -1.90 2.21
C CYS A 57 -10.70 -0.65 1.47
N ALA A 58 -9.78 0.24 1.09
CA ALA A 58 -10.15 1.52 0.47
C ALA A 58 -10.63 1.40 -0.99
N PHE A 59 -10.48 0.22 -1.62
CA PHE A 59 -10.95 0.00 -2.99
C PHE A 59 -12.47 0.24 -3.10
N PRO A 60 -12.97 0.96 -4.13
CA PRO A 60 -14.38 1.33 -4.25
C PRO A 60 -15.35 0.15 -4.09
N GLY A 61 -16.33 0.29 -3.19
CA GLY A 61 -17.38 -0.71 -2.96
C GLY A 61 -16.96 -1.94 -2.16
N CYS A 62 -15.71 -2.02 -1.69
CA CYS A 62 -15.26 -3.14 -0.85
C CYS A 62 -15.76 -2.97 0.60
N ASP A 63 -16.14 -4.07 1.24
CA ASP A 63 -16.61 -4.08 2.64
C ASP A 63 -15.59 -4.67 3.62
N ARG A 64 -14.42 -5.10 3.13
CA ARG A 64 -13.46 -5.85 3.94
C ARG A 64 -12.93 -4.98 5.09
N PRO A 65 -13.03 -5.45 6.35
CA PRO A 65 -12.63 -4.67 7.50
C PRO A 65 -11.10 -4.58 7.61
N PRO A 66 -10.55 -3.66 8.43
CA PRO A 66 -9.11 -3.43 8.52
C PRO A 66 -8.29 -4.66 8.91
N ARG A 67 -8.86 -5.61 9.65
CA ARG A 67 -8.20 -6.87 10.01
C ARG A 67 -7.88 -7.78 8.82
N TRP A 68 -8.49 -7.53 7.66
CA TRP A 68 -8.30 -8.30 6.42
C TRP A 68 -7.56 -7.51 5.36
N THR A 69 -6.87 -6.46 5.76
CA THR A 69 -6.12 -5.59 4.86
C THR A 69 -4.67 -5.48 5.25
N ASP A 70 -3.86 -5.23 4.23
CA ASP A 70 -2.46 -4.84 4.36
C ASP A 70 -2.29 -3.43 3.78
N GLY A 71 -1.26 -2.73 4.23
CA GLY A 71 -0.89 -1.47 3.63
C GLY A 71 -0.21 -1.70 2.28
N HIS A 72 -0.66 -0.99 1.27
CA HIS A 72 -0.13 -0.98 -0.08
C HIS A 72 0.53 0.36 -0.36
N HIS A 73 1.79 0.34 -0.77
CA HIS A 73 2.47 1.54 -1.24
C HIS A 73 1.94 1.99 -2.61
N ILE A 74 1.56 3.26 -2.73
CA ILE A 74 1.06 3.86 -3.99
C ILE A 74 2.21 3.97 -5.00
N LYS A 75 3.28 4.69 -4.63
CA LYS A 75 4.59 4.52 -5.27
C LYS A 75 5.26 3.34 -4.61
N HIS A 76 5.50 2.26 -5.35
CA HIS A 76 6.09 1.04 -4.81
C HIS A 76 7.40 1.33 -4.05
N TRP A 77 7.60 0.65 -2.93
CA TRP A 77 8.83 0.75 -2.14
C TRP A 77 10.09 0.36 -2.94
N ALA A 78 9.97 -0.66 -3.81
CA ALA A 78 11.03 -1.06 -4.73
C ALA A 78 11.45 0.08 -5.68
N ASP A 79 10.48 0.90 -6.09
CA ASP A 79 10.68 2.06 -6.96
C ASP A 79 11.06 3.34 -6.17
N GLY A 80 11.43 3.20 -4.89
CA GLY A 80 11.83 4.30 -4.01
C GLY A 80 10.66 5.07 -3.41
N GLY A 81 9.49 4.46 -3.26
CA GLY A 81 8.37 5.04 -2.52
C GLY A 81 8.58 5.00 -1.01
N PRO A 82 8.28 6.10 -0.28
CA PRO A 82 8.42 6.13 1.18
C PRO A 82 7.33 5.31 1.87
N THR A 83 7.63 4.80 3.06
CA THR A 83 6.61 4.23 3.96
C THR A 83 6.00 5.35 4.79
N SER A 84 4.97 5.99 4.25
CA SER A 84 4.25 7.12 4.88
C SER A 84 2.75 7.00 4.70
N LEU A 85 1.99 7.83 5.41
CA LEU A 85 0.54 7.86 5.27
C LEU A 85 0.13 8.32 3.87
N ASP A 86 0.82 9.32 3.32
CA ASP A 86 0.52 9.93 2.02
C ASP A 86 0.92 9.06 0.81
N ASN A 87 1.71 8.01 1.04
CA ASN A 87 2.13 7.06 0.01
C ASN A 87 1.55 5.64 0.25
N ALA A 88 0.50 5.50 1.05
CA ALA A 88 -0.03 4.19 1.37
C ALA A 88 -1.54 4.15 1.45
N VAL A 89 -2.13 2.96 1.28
CA VAL A 89 -3.56 2.69 1.42
C VAL A 89 -3.81 1.26 1.90
N LEU A 90 -4.90 1.02 2.64
CA LEU A 90 -5.31 -0.34 3.00
C LEU A 90 -6.03 -1.05 1.85
N LEU A 91 -5.58 -2.26 1.52
CA LEU A 91 -6.21 -3.14 0.54
C LEU A 91 -6.36 -4.55 1.10
N CYS A 92 -7.48 -5.21 0.80
CA CYS A 92 -7.61 -6.64 1.07
C CYS A 92 -6.79 -7.46 0.08
N GLY A 93 -6.46 -8.71 0.41
CA GLY A 93 -5.63 -9.56 -0.45
C GLY A 93 -6.16 -9.75 -1.88
N TYR A 94 -7.47 -9.62 -2.12
CA TYR A 94 -8.03 -9.60 -3.48
C TYR A 94 -7.68 -8.30 -4.22
N HIS A 95 -8.03 -7.14 -3.67
CA HIS A 95 -7.78 -5.85 -4.32
C HIS A 95 -6.30 -5.49 -4.38
N HIS A 96 -5.49 -5.98 -3.43
CA HIS A 96 -4.04 -5.84 -3.50
C HIS A 96 -3.50 -6.53 -4.76
N ARG A 97 -3.91 -7.77 -5.03
CA ARG A 97 -3.53 -8.49 -6.26
C ARG A 97 -4.11 -7.85 -7.52
N LEU A 98 -5.34 -7.35 -7.47
CA LEU A 98 -5.98 -6.68 -8.61
C LEU A 98 -5.18 -5.46 -9.03
N ILE A 99 -4.75 -4.60 -8.10
CA ILE A 99 -4.00 -3.39 -8.42
C ILE A 99 -2.60 -3.71 -8.97
N HIS A 100 -1.95 -4.78 -8.51
CA HIS A 100 -0.65 -5.19 -9.09
C HIS A 100 -0.77 -5.70 -10.54
N ARG A 101 -1.92 -6.28 -10.91
CA ARG A 101 -2.15 -6.92 -12.23
C ARG A 101 -2.83 -6.02 -13.25
N ASN A 102 -3.47 -4.95 -12.80
CA ASN A 102 -4.29 -4.10 -13.62
C ASN A 102 -3.80 -2.65 -13.49
N GLN A 103 -4.03 -1.84 -14.51
CA GLN A 103 -3.59 -0.44 -14.57
C GLN A 103 -4.47 0.50 -13.72
N TRP A 104 -4.84 0.08 -12.51
CA TRP A 104 -5.52 0.96 -11.56
C TRP A 104 -4.49 1.92 -10.98
N THR A 105 -4.80 3.21 -11.01
CA THR A 105 -3.98 4.23 -10.36
C THR A 105 -4.61 4.60 -9.03
N VAL A 106 -3.80 4.70 -7.99
CA VAL A 106 -4.20 5.17 -6.67
C VAL A 106 -3.48 6.48 -6.39
N HIS A 107 -4.14 7.43 -5.74
CA HIS A 107 -3.50 8.59 -5.15
C HIS A 107 -4.23 9.03 -3.88
N ILE A 108 -3.57 9.82 -3.04
CA ILE A 108 -4.21 10.49 -1.91
C ILE A 108 -4.62 11.89 -2.37
N ALA A 109 -5.91 12.18 -2.31
CA ALA A 109 -6.46 13.47 -2.72
C ALA A 109 -6.15 14.58 -1.69
N GLY A 110 -6.44 15.84 -2.04
CA GLY A 110 -6.14 17.01 -1.19
C GLY A 110 -6.84 17.03 0.17
N ASP A 111 -7.91 16.26 0.34
CA ASP A 111 -8.58 16.05 1.63
C ASP A 111 -8.02 14.87 2.43
N GLY A 112 -6.90 14.30 1.98
CA GLY A 112 -6.19 13.20 2.64
C GLY A 112 -6.79 11.82 2.37
N LEU A 113 -7.71 11.67 1.41
CA LEU A 113 -8.49 10.46 1.21
C LEU A 113 -8.08 9.72 -0.08
N PRO A 114 -8.02 8.37 -0.08
CA PRO A 114 -7.59 7.62 -1.25
C PRO A 114 -8.63 7.66 -2.38
N GLU A 115 -8.14 7.88 -3.60
CA GLU A 115 -8.90 7.85 -4.84
C GLU A 115 -8.30 6.85 -5.83
N PHE A 116 -9.20 6.12 -6.50
CA PHE A 116 -8.87 5.08 -7.46
C PHE A 116 -9.35 5.48 -8.85
N LEU A 117 -8.43 5.57 -9.79
CA LEU A 117 -8.76 5.76 -11.20
C LEU A 117 -8.79 4.40 -11.90
N PRO A 118 -9.88 4.08 -12.62
CA PRO A 118 -9.93 2.84 -13.37
C PRO A 118 -8.92 2.86 -14.53
N PRO A 119 -8.47 1.67 -14.98
CA PRO A 119 -7.73 1.52 -16.22
C PRO A 119 -8.47 2.15 -17.41
N HIS A 120 -7.71 2.70 -18.37
CA HIS A 120 -8.28 3.31 -19.58
C HIS A 120 -9.23 2.38 -20.36
N TYR A 121 -8.96 1.07 -20.35
CA TYR A 121 -9.81 0.09 -21.05
C TYR A 121 -11.18 -0.12 -20.40
N LEU A 122 -11.41 0.34 -19.16
CA LEU A 122 -12.73 0.36 -18.52
C LEU A 122 -13.49 1.66 -18.81
N GLY A 123 -12.99 2.51 -19.71
CA GLY A 123 -13.62 3.76 -20.13
C GLY A 123 -13.08 4.97 -19.38
N GLN A 124 -13.98 5.85 -18.94
CA GLN A 124 -13.61 7.12 -18.34
C GLN A 124 -12.91 6.94 -17.00
N GLN A 125 -11.76 7.61 -16.84
CA GLN A 125 -10.93 7.60 -15.63
C GLN A 125 -11.50 8.50 -14.52
N THR A 126 -12.81 8.43 -14.29
CA THR A 126 -13.44 9.17 -13.20
C THR A 126 -12.93 8.62 -11.86
N PRO A 127 -12.34 9.46 -10.99
CA PRO A 127 -11.86 9.01 -9.69
C PRO A 127 -12.99 8.42 -8.84
N ARG A 128 -12.70 7.32 -8.17
CA ARG A 128 -13.65 6.59 -7.32
C ARG A 128 -13.11 6.45 -5.91
N ARG A 129 -13.98 6.59 -4.93
CA ARG A 129 -13.67 6.41 -3.50
C ARG A 129 -14.52 5.29 -2.93
N ASN A 130 -14.01 4.61 -1.91
CA ASN A 130 -14.86 3.73 -1.12
C ASN A 130 -15.65 4.53 -0.08
N THR A 131 -16.97 4.48 -0.19
CA THR A 131 -17.90 5.11 0.74
C THR A 131 -18.42 4.14 1.80
N TYR A 132 -18.17 2.82 1.66
CA TYR A 132 -18.71 1.80 2.56
C TYR A 132 -18.26 1.99 4.01
N HIS A 133 -16.96 2.27 4.21
CA HIS A 133 -16.36 2.44 5.53
C HIS A 133 -16.55 3.86 6.11
N ARG A 134 -17.24 4.75 5.39
CA ARG A 134 -17.43 6.16 5.74
C ARG A 134 -18.89 6.51 6.01
N ARG A 135 -19.65 5.55 6.53
CA ARG A 135 -21.02 5.83 6.98
C ARG A 135 -20.97 6.89 8.10
N PRO A 136 -21.92 7.83 8.11
CA PRO A 136 -21.96 8.95 9.05
C PRO A 136 -22.01 8.50 10.52
#